data_AF-A0AA46TJL4-F1
#
_entry.id   AF-A0AA46TJL4-F1
#
_cell.length_a   1.000
_cell.length_b   1.000
_cell.length_c   1.000
_cell.angle_alpha   90.00
_cell.angle_beta   90.00
_cell.angle_gamma   90.00
#
_symmetry.space_group_name_H-M   'P 1'
#
loop_
_entity.id
_entity.type
_entity.pdbx_description
1 polymer ?
#
loop_
_entity_poly.entity_id
_entity_poly.type
_entity_poly.pdbx_seq_one_letter_code
_entity_poly.pdbx_strand_id
1 'polypeptide(L)'
;MHVLAERLPYVTLLLRVHGNTETERWALERRRAFDKVIARLVRDSVADGDVRADIDAATTARLLLGMVNSLVGWYRPTTRSGDVVDRLAAQVTTLAFDGLRT
;
A
#
# COMPACT_ATOMS: atom_id res chain seq x y z
N MET A 1 5.04 5.27 4.38
CA MET A 1 6.05 4.22 4.68
C MET A 1 6.36 4.08 6.16
N HIS A 2 6.54 5.18 6.91
CA HIS A 2 6.84 5.14 8.35
C HIS A 2 5.92 4.23 9.17
N VAL A 3 4.60 4.35 9.00
CA VAL A 3 3.64 3.46 9.70
C VAL A 3 3.90 1.98 9.42
N LEU A 4 4.18 1.60 8.16
CA LEU A 4 4.49 0.22 7.81
C LEU A 4 5.80 -0.23 8.47
N ALA A 5 6.84 0.61 8.43
CA ALA A 5 8.14 0.29 9.03
C ALA A 5 8.05 0.13 10.56
N GLU A 6 7.33 1.02 11.24
CA GLU A 6 7.15 1.00 12.70
C GLU A 6 6.18 -0.10 13.18
N ARG A 7 5.17 -0.42 12.37
CA ARG A 7 4.13 -1.39 12.73
C ARG A 7 4.24 -2.69 11.94
N LEU A 8 5.41 -3.00 11.41
CA LEU A 8 5.63 -4.13 10.50
C LEU A 8 5.05 -5.47 11.01
N PRO A 9 5.22 -5.87 12.29
CA PRO A 9 4.64 -7.11 12.79
C PRO A 9 3.10 -7.11 12.72
N TYR A 10 2.46 -5.99 13.07
CA TYR A 10 1.00 -5.85 13.06
C TYR A 10 0.44 -5.85 11.63
N VAL A 11 1.09 -5.12 10.72
CA VAL A 11 0.70 -5.11 9.29
C VAL A 11 0.86 -6.51 8.70
N THR A 12 1.95 -7.21 9.03
CA THR A 12 2.19 -8.58 8.57
C THR A 12 1.08 -9.53 9.05
N LEU A 13 0.68 -9.45 10.33
CA LEU A 13 -0.43 -10.24 10.85
C LEU A 13 -1.73 -9.95 10.11
N LEU A 14 -2.07 -8.67 9.94
CA LEU A 14 -3.28 -8.25 9.23
C LEU A 14 -3.32 -8.76 7.78
N LEU A 15 -2.19 -8.71 7.08
CA LEU A 15 -2.07 -9.20 5.70
C LEU A 15 -2.14 -10.73 5.59
N ARG A 16 -1.87 -11.44 6.69
CA ARG A 16 -1.93 -12.91 6.78
C ARG A 16 -3.25 -13.43 7.35
N VAL A 17 -4.25 -12.58 7.59
CA VAL A 17 -5.57 -13.02 8.02
C VAL A 17 -6.26 -13.78 6.88
N HIS A 18 -6.57 -15.05 7.14
CA HIS A 18 -7.31 -15.92 6.21
C HIS A 18 -8.40 -16.76 6.91
N GLY A 19 -8.58 -16.59 8.22
CA GLY A 19 -9.55 -17.36 8.99
C GLY A 19 -10.96 -16.76 9.00
N ASN A 20 -11.82 -17.39 9.80
CA ASN A 20 -13.26 -17.13 9.88
C ASN A 20 -13.73 -16.90 11.31
N THR A 21 -12.85 -16.52 12.23
CA THR A 21 -13.30 -15.99 13.53
C THR A 21 -13.97 -14.63 13.34
N GLU A 22 -14.75 -14.20 14.33
CA GLU A 22 -15.38 -12.88 14.30
C GLU A 22 -14.36 -11.75 14.15
N THR A 23 -13.27 -11.82 14.91
CA THR A 23 -12.16 -10.85 14.85
C THR A 23 -11.49 -10.83 13.48
N GLU A 24 -11.27 -11.98 12.86
CA GLU A 24 -10.66 -12.05 11.52
C GLU A 24 -11.58 -11.48 10.44
N ARG A 25 -12.89 -11.79 10.49
CA ARG A 25 -13.87 -11.19 9.58
C ARG A 25 -13.91 -9.68 9.73
N TRP A 26 -13.95 -9.18 10.96
CA TRP A 26 -13.92 -7.75 11.26
C TRP A 26 -12.65 -7.09 10.70
N ALA A 27 -11.48 -7.72 10.86
CA ALA A 27 -10.22 -7.22 10.32
C ALA A 27 -10.24 -7.15 8.78
N LEU A 28 -10.79 -8.18 8.12
CA LEU A 28 -10.94 -8.21 6.66
C LEU A 28 -11.94 -7.16 6.17
N GLU A 29 -13.02 -6.90 6.89
CA GLU A 29 -13.96 -5.81 6.58
C GLU A 29 -13.29 -4.44 6.68
N ARG A 30 -12.49 -4.22 7.72
CA ARG A 30 -11.74 -2.98 7.89
C ARG A 30 -10.73 -2.76 6.78
N ARG A 31 -10.07 -3.83 6.33
CA ARG A 31 -9.18 -3.82 5.16
C ARG A 31 -9.94 -3.50 3.87
N ARG A 32 -11.10 -4.12 3.64
CA ARG A 32 -11.96 -3.79 2.49
C ARG A 32 -12.43 -2.34 2.51
N ALA A 33 -12.75 -1.79 3.68
CA ALA A 33 -13.11 -0.38 3.82
C ALA A 33 -11.94 0.53 3.46
N PHE A 34 -10.72 0.19 3.90
CA PHE A 34 -9.51 0.92 3.51
C PHE A 34 -9.25 0.86 2.00
N ASP A 35 -9.33 -0.33 1.38
CA ASP A 35 -9.18 -0.50 -0.07
C ASP A 35 -10.17 0.39 -0.85
N LYS A 36 -11.41 0.52 -0.37
CA LYS A 36 -12.43 1.40 -0.98
C LYS A 36 -12.06 2.88 -0.90
N VAL A 37 -11.46 3.31 0.21
CA VAL A 37 -10.98 4.70 0.39
C VAL A 37 -9.86 4.99 -0.60
N ILE A 38 -8.88 4.10 -0.73
CA ILE A 38 -7.78 4.28 -1.69
C ILE A 38 -8.28 4.29 -3.13
N ALA A 39 -9.19 3.37 -3.48
CA ALA A 39 -9.82 3.38 -4.81
C ALA A 39 -10.60 4.66 -5.09
N ARG A 40 -11.20 5.29 -4.07
CA ARG A 40 -11.84 6.59 -4.23
C ARG A 40 -10.83 7.71 -4.48
N LEU A 41 -9.75 7.76 -3.71
CA LEU A 41 -8.69 8.76 -3.93
C LEU A 41 -8.13 8.67 -5.35
N VAL A 42 -7.87 7.45 -5.85
CA VAL A 42 -7.40 7.27 -7.23
C VAL A 42 -8.43 7.75 -8.25
N ARG A 43 -9.74 7.47 -8.03
CA ARG A 43 -10.79 7.97 -8.93
C ARG A 43 -10.83 9.50 -8.95
N ASP A 44 -10.71 10.12 -7.79
CA ASP A 44 -10.73 11.58 -7.66
C ASP A 44 -9.50 12.16 -8.40
N SER A 45 -8.30 11.59 -8.23
CA SER A 45 -7.09 12.00 -8.98
C SER A 45 -7.17 11.78 -10.49
N VAL A 46 -7.90 10.77 -10.96
CA VAL A 46 -8.16 10.59 -12.40
C VAL A 46 -9.10 11.68 -12.92
N ALA A 47 -10.12 12.05 -12.14
CA ALA A 47 -11.05 13.12 -12.50
C ALA A 47 -10.36 14.50 -12.56
N ASP A 48 -9.38 14.72 -11.68
CA ASP A 48 -8.58 15.94 -11.63
C ASP A 48 -7.49 15.99 -12.73
N GLY A 49 -7.24 14.87 -13.42
CA GLY A 49 -6.23 14.76 -14.48
C GLY A 49 -4.81 14.51 -13.96
N ASP A 50 -4.63 14.30 -12.66
CA ASP A 50 -3.33 14.02 -12.02
C ASP A 50 -2.83 12.59 -12.26
N VAL A 51 -3.76 11.66 -12.54
CA VAL A 51 -3.46 10.23 -12.77
C VAL A 51 -4.04 9.78 -14.11
N ARG A 52 -3.29 8.91 -14.80
CA ARG A 52 -3.70 8.30 -16.07
C ARG A 52 -5.07 7.63 -15.99
N ALA A 53 -5.90 7.84 -17.01
CA ALA A 53 -7.29 7.34 -17.07
C ALA A 53 -7.46 6.04 -17.86
N ASP A 54 -6.39 5.50 -18.44
CA ASP A 54 -6.40 4.27 -19.27
C ASP A 54 -6.33 2.98 -18.44
N ILE A 55 -6.23 3.09 -17.11
CA ILE A 55 -6.30 1.97 -16.17
C ILE A 55 -7.44 2.24 -15.19
N ASP A 56 -8.29 1.24 -14.94
CA ASP A 56 -9.35 1.32 -13.95
C ASP A 56 -8.81 1.70 -12.56
N ALA A 57 -9.46 2.67 -11.91
CA ALA A 57 -9.00 3.22 -10.64
C ALA A 57 -8.94 2.19 -9.50
N ALA A 58 -9.85 1.21 -9.48
CA ALA A 58 -9.80 0.14 -8.48
C ALA A 58 -8.62 -0.80 -8.72
N THR A 59 -8.28 -1.05 -9.99
CA THR A 59 -7.10 -1.81 -10.41
C THR A 59 -5.82 -1.07 -10.04
N THR A 60 -5.71 0.22 -10.37
CA THR A 60 -4.58 1.07 -9.98
C THR A 60 -4.37 1.08 -8.47
N ALA A 61 -5.44 1.31 -7.70
CA ALA A 61 -5.37 1.25 -6.24
C ALA A 61 -4.86 -0.11 -5.71
N ARG A 62 -5.33 -1.22 -6.30
CA ARG A 62 -4.90 -2.56 -5.92
C ARG A 62 -3.43 -2.82 -6.24
N LEU A 63 -2.94 -2.34 -7.39
CA LEU A 63 -1.53 -2.47 -7.77
C LEU A 63 -0.62 -1.65 -6.84
N LEU A 64 -0.98 -0.41 -6.54
CA LEU A 64 -0.26 0.45 -5.59
C LEU A 64 -0.19 -0.17 -4.20
N LEU A 65 -1.33 -0.64 -3.68
CA LEU A 65 -1.39 -1.35 -2.40
C LEU A 65 -0.58 -2.64 -2.44
N GLY A 66 -0.61 -3.38 -3.55
CA GLY A 66 0.20 -4.58 -3.74
C GLY A 66 1.70 -4.29 -3.65
N MET A 67 2.16 -3.22 -4.31
CA MET A 67 3.55 -2.77 -4.26
C MET A 67 4.00 -2.48 -2.82
N VAL A 68 3.22 -1.71 -2.07
CA VAL A 68 3.52 -1.38 -0.66
C VAL A 68 3.41 -2.63 0.24
N ASN A 69 2.38 -3.45 0.07
CA ASN A 69 2.19 -4.65 0.89
C ASN A 69 3.25 -5.71 0.62
N SER A 70 3.88 -5.73 -0.56
CA SER A 70 4.99 -6.64 -0.87
C SER A 70 6.19 -6.45 0.07
N LEU A 71 6.37 -5.23 0.61
CA LEU A 71 7.47 -4.89 1.51
C LEU A 71 7.52 -5.81 2.72
N VAL A 72 6.37 -6.28 3.22
CA VAL A 72 6.33 -7.14 4.41
C VAL A 72 7.02 -8.50 4.20
N GLY A 73 7.22 -8.90 2.94
CA GLY A 73 7.91 -10.15 2.60
C GLY A 73 9.43 -10.07 2.71
N TRP A 74 10.03 -8.88 2.67
CA TRP A 74 11.48 -8.74 2.51
C TRP A 74 12.11 -7.56 3.27
N TYR A 75 11.33 -6.52 3.58
CA TYR A 75 11.83 -5.37 4.32
C TYR A 75 12.13 -5.74 5.77
N ARG A 76 13.36 -5.45 6.21
CA ARG A 76 13.78 -5.63 7.61
C ARG A 76 14.20 -4.27 8.18
N PRO A 77 13.43 -3.70 9.11
CA PRO A 77 13.79 -2.45 9.76
C PRO A 77 15.03 -2.69 10.64
N THR A 78 16.15 -2.08 10.28
CA THR A 78 17.34 -2.06 11.14
C THR A 78 17.25 -0.84 12.07
N THR A 79 17.80 -0.94 13.28
CA THR A 79 17.70 0.07 14.36
C THR A 79 18.34 1.43 14.05
N ARG A 80 18.80 1.68 12.81
CA ARG A 80 19.74 2.78 12.50
C ARG A 80 19.40 3.68 11.33
N SER A 81 18.17 3.74 10.80
CA SER A 81 17.98 4.58 9.61
C SER A 81 16.53 5.02 9.33
N GLY A 82 16.10 6.15 9.90
CA GLY A 82 14.96 6.91 9.33
C GLY A 82 15.17 7.18 7.84
N ASP A 83 16.41 7.53 7.46
CA ASP A 83 16.85 7.74 6.09
C ASP A 83 16.62 6.56 5.13
N VAL A 84 16.51 5.32 5.63
CA VAL A 84 16.20 4.16 4.77
C VAL A 84 14.71 4.10 4.46
N VAL A 85 13.85 4.43 5.42
CA VAL A 85 12.39 4.45 5.21
C VAL A 85 12.02 5.55 4.21
N ASP A 86 12.64 6.72 4.33
CA ASP A 86 12.41 7.83 3.41
C ASP A 86 12.89 7.53 1.99
N ARG A 87 14.09 6.96 1.84
CA ARG A 87 14.59 6.54 0.53
C ARG A 87 13.70 5.48 -0.10
N LEU A 88 13.24 4.50 0.68
CA LEU A 88 12.32 3.47 0.19
C LEU A 88 10.96 4.08 -0.21
N ALA A 89 10.46 5.05 0.55
CA ALA A 89 9.24 5.78 0.20
C ALA A 89 9.41 6.50 -1.13
N ALA A 90 10.52 7.23 -1.32
CA ALA A 90 10.81 7.93 -2.56
C ALA A 90 10.91 6.96 -3.74
N GLN A 91 11.61 5.83 -3.59
CA GLN A 91 11.73 4.80 -4.64
C GLN A 91 10.38 4.22 -5.05
N VAL A 92 9.51 3.90 -4.08
CA VAL A 92 8.17 3.39 -4.38
C VAL A 92 7.32 4.45 -5.09
N THR A 93 7.40 5.71 -4.65
CA THR A 93 6.69 6.82 -5.31
C THR A 93 7.17 7.02 -6.75
N THR A 94 8.48 7.11 -6.98
CA THR A 94 9.06 7.21 -8.33
C THR A 94 8.60 6.04 -9.20
N LEU A 95 8.67 4.80 -8.70
CA LEU A 95 8.22 3.66 -9.48
C LEU A 95 6.72 3.71 -9.80
N ALA A 96 5.90 4.18 -8.86
CA ALA A 96 4.45 4.26 -9.00
C ALA A 96 4.01 5.33 -10.01
N PHE A 97 4.69 6.48 -10.05
CA PHE A 97 4.29 7.62 -10.88
C PHE A 97 5.13 7.78 -12.15
N ASP A 98 6.43 7.49 -12.08
CA ASP A 98 7.37 7.67 -13.20
C ASP A 98 7.64 6.36 -13.97
N GLY A 99 7.36 5.21 -13.33
CA GLY A 99 7.53 3.90 -13.95
C GLY A 99 8.99 3.43 -14.01
N LEU A 100 9.27 2.45 -14.90
CA LEU A 100 10.59 1.80 -15.04
C LEU A 100 11.40 2.28 -16.24
N ARG A 101 10.77 3.01 -17.17
CA ARG A 101 11.45 3.49 -18.37
C ARG A 101 12.16 4.81 -18.08
N THR A 102 13.33 4.96 -18.67
CA THR A 102 14.09 6.22 -18.75
C THR A 102 14.03 6.77 -20.16
#